data_AF-A0A081N7U4-F1
#
_entry.id   AF-A0A081N7U4-F1
#
_cell.length_a   1.000
_cell.length_b   1.000
_cell.length_c   1.000
_cell.angle_alpha   90.00
_cell.angle_beta   90.00
_cell.angle_gamma   90.00
#
_symmetry.space_group_name_H-M   'P 1'
#
loop_
_entity.id
_entity.type
_entity.pdbx_description
1 polymer ?
#
loop_
_entity_poly.entity_id
_entity_poly.type
_entity_poly.pdbx_seq_one_letter_code
_entity_poly.pdbx_strand_id
1 'polypeptide(L)'
;MGFRLMTMNTQQRFERFEHNFAAFVGGDLTRSEDVINTCQDFYRHMTSSLENLMISIPVLSDEDLEQRIDDLEANEKMINKAYKPLRKRAENKLVKAASYSPHRRGEVESVLNHFLSHSYSIVEIMRDTRMALVCVLSERQKDHPPVATFREGDNFDEVFDSL
;
A
#
# COMPACT_ATOMS: atom_id res chain seq x y z
N MET A 1 10.98 15.86 11.07
CA MET A 1 9.84 15.57 11.98
C MET A 1 8.51 15.31 11.25
N GLY A 2 8.14 16.07 10.21
CA GLY A 2 6.81 15.98 9.57
C GLY A 2 6.42 14.67 8.87
N PHE A 3 7.38 13.86 8.41
CA PHE A 3 7.08 12.65 7.62
C PHE A 3 7.13 11.35 8.43
N ARG A 4 7.87 11.33 9.55
CA ARG A 4 7.73 10.24 10.56
C ARG A 4 6.30 10.17 11.10
N LEU A 5 5.64 11.34 11.15
CA LEU A 5 4.21 11.46 11.43
C LEU A 5 3.35 10.92 10.28
N MET A 6 3.81 10.98 9.02
CA MET A 6 3.13 10.36 7.89
C MET A 6 3.18 8.83 8.01
N THR A 7 4.33 8.21 8.30
CA THR A 7 4.44 6.75 8.50
C THR A 7 3.55 6.27 9.65
N MET A 8 3.55 6.98 10.78
CA MET A 8 2.66 6.65 11.91
C MET A 8 1.16 6.79 11.56
N ASN A 9 0.79 7.84 10.83
CA ASN A 9 -0.59 8.07 10.41
C ASN A 9 -1.03 7.05 9.34
N THR A 10 -0.13 6.67 8.43
CA THR A 10 -0.33 5.60 7.45
C THR A 10 -0.57 4.27 8.14
N GLN A 11 0.26 3.91 9.13
CA GLN A 11 0.08 2.67 9.91
C GLN A 11 -1.27 2.65 10.64
N GLN A 12 -1.62 3.71 11.38
CA GLN A 12 -2.90 3.78 12.10
C GLN A 12 -4.12 3.68 11.19
N ARG A 13 -4.07 4.35 10.03
CA ARG A 13 -5.14 4.27 9.02
C ARG A 13 -5.25 2.87 8.42
N PHE A 14 -4.11 2.23 8.17
CA PHE A 14 -4.06 0.87 7.69
C PHE A 14 -4.64 -0.12 8.70
N GLU A 15 -4.24 -0.05 9.97
CA GLU A 15 -4.77 -0.89 11.06
C GLU A 15 -6.30 -0.72 11.22
N ARG A 16 -6.81 0.51 11.09
CA ARG A 16 -8.26 0.78 11.13
C ARG A 16 -8.98 0.13 9.96
N PHE A 17 -8.40 0.23 8.75
CA PHE A 17 -8.91 -0.45 7.57
C PHE A 17 -8.92 -1.97 7.78
N GLU A 18 -7.81 -2.56 8.24
CA GLU A 18 -7.71 -4.00 8.50
C GLU A 18 -8.76 -4.49 9.49
N HIS A 19 -8.98 -3.74 10.58
CA HIS A 19 -9.98 -4.05 11.59
C HIS A 19 -11.40 -4.08 11.02
N ASN A 20 -11.78 -3.04 10.25
CA ASN A 20 -13.10 -2.95 9.65
C ASN A 20 -13.31 -4.04 8.59
N PHE A 21 -12.29 -4.30 7.79
CA PHE A 21 -12.32 -5.34 6.78
C PHE A 21 -12.41 -6.74 7.41
N ALA A 22 -11.66 -7.00 8.47
CA ALA A 22 -11.73 -8.26 9.21
C ALA A 22 -13.13 -8.49 9.82
N ALA A 23 -13.78 -7.44 10.34
CA ALA A 23 -15.14 -7.52 10.85
C ALA A 23 -16.17 -7.81 9.74
N PHE A 24 -16.05 -7.13 8.59
CA PHE A 24 -16.87 -7.39 7.41
C PHE A 24 -16.74 -8.84 6.92
N VAL A 25 -15.50 -9.31 6.74
CA VAL A 25 -15.18 -10.71 6.44
C VAL A 25 -15.68 -11.66 7.55
N GLY A 26 -15.69 -11.20 8.80
CA GLY A 26 -16.24 -11.89 9.97
C GLY A 26 -17.74 -12.18 9.90
N GLY A 27 -18.49 -11.44 9.06
CA GLY A 27 -19.92 -11.62 8.83
C GLY A 27 -20.77 -10.39 9.16
N ASP A 28 -20.16 -9.29 9.60
CA ASP A 28 -20.85 -8.04 9.87
C ASP A 28 -20.97 -7.20 8.59
N LEU A 29 -21.99 -7.51 7.77
CA LEU A 29 -22.25 -6.81 6.51
C LEU A 29 -22.71 -5.36 6.70
N THR A 30 -23.13 -4.97 7.90
CA THR A 30 -23.49 -3.56 8.18
C THR A 30 -22.29 -2.61 8.09
N ARG A 31 -21.08 -3.17 8.02
CA ARG A 31 -19.81 -2.46 7.87
C ARG A 31 -19.36 -2.30 6.41
N SER A 32 -20.15 -2.68 5.42
CA SER A 32 -19.75 -2.51 4.01
C SER A 32 -19.40 -1.05 3.69
N GLU A 33 -20.19 -0.10 4.16
CA GLU A 33 -19.93 1.33 4.03
C GLU A 33 -18.69 1.79 4.81
N ASP A 34 -18.50 1.29 6.04
CA ASP A 34 -17.30 1.59 6.85
C ASP A 34 -16.01 1.08 6.20
N VAL A 35 -16.05 -0.08 5.56
CA VAL A 35 -14.91 -0.64 4.82
C VAL A 35 -14.60 0.21 3.60
N ILE A 36 -15.61 0.62 2.84
CA ILE A 36 -15.42 1.50 1.67
C ILE A 36 -14.84 2.84 2.12
N ASN A 37 -15.42 3.47 3.14
CA ASN A 37 -14.95 4.76 3.64
C ASN A 37 -13.51 4.70 4.15
N THR A 38 -13.15 3.67 4.93
CA THR A 38 -11.77 3.51 5.42
C THR A 38 -10.78 3.19 4.29
N CYS A 39 -11.18 2.47 3.26
CA CYS A 39 -10.37 2.23 2.06
C CYS A 39 -10.13 3.54 1.27
N GLN A 40 -11.17 4.33 1.04
CA GLN A 40 -11.06 5.63 0.37
C GLN A 40 -10.23 6.63 1.16
N ASP A 41 -10.38 6.66 2.48
CA ASP A 41 -9.59 7.53 3.36
C ASP A 41 -8.12 7.15 3.37
N PHE A 42 -7.82 5.85 3.35
CA PHE A 42 -6.46 5.35 3.23
C PHE A 42 -5.85 5.70 1.87
N TYR A 43 -6.59 5.48 0.78
CA TYR A 43 -6.19 5.85 -0.58
C TYR A 43 -5.88 7.34 -0.69
N ARG A 44 -6.81 8.21 -0.28
CA ARG A 44 -6.63 9.67 -0.33
C ARG A 44 -5.43 10.15 0.47
N HIS A 45 -5.24 9.60 1.67
CA HIS A 45 -4.08 9.93 2.51
C HIS A 45 -2.77 9.56 1.82
N MET A 46 -2.68 8.37 1.24
CA MET A 46 -1.48 7.89 0.56
C MET A 46 -1.17 8.72 -0.69
N THR A 47 -2.16 8.93 -1.56
CA THR A 47 -1.98 9.72 -2.79
C THR A 47 -1.53 11.15 -2.46
N SER A 48 -2.23 11.84 -1.55
CA SER A 48 -1.87 13.21 -1.16
C SER A 48 -0.46 13.29 -0.55
N SER A 49 -0.07 12.29 0.24
CA SER A 49 1.25 12.28 0.84
C SER A 49 2.36 12.03 -0.17
N LEU A 50 2.13 11.18 -1.17
CA LEU A 50 3.07 10.94 -2.28
C LEU A 50 3.18 12.16 -3.19
N GLU A 51 2.07 12.83 -3.50
CA GLU A 51 2.08 14.10 -4.26
C GLU A 51 2.90 15.18 -3.53
N ASN A 52 2.69 15.35 -2.23
CA ASN A 52 3.46 16.28 -1.41
C ASN A 52 4.95 15.93 -1.39
N LEU A 53 5.28 14.64 -1.36
CA LEU A 53 6.67 14.18 -1.46
C LEU A 53 7.28 14.56 -2.80
N MET A 54 6.58 14.28 -3.91
CA MET A 54 7.04 14.59 -5.27
C MET A 54 7.35 16.08 -5.45
N ILE A 55 6.50 16.96 -4.92
CA ILE A 55 6.72 18.42 -4.94
C ILE A 55 7.98 18.81 -4.15
N SER A 56 8.27 18.09 -3.06
CA SER A 56 9.36 18.41 -2.14
C SER A 56 10.72 17.88 -2.60
N ILE A 57 10.78 16.92 -3.54
CA ILE A 57 12.02 16.27 -4.01
C ILE A 57 13.16 17.27 -4.30
N PRO A 58 12.93 18.38 -5.03
CA PRO A 58 14.02 19.27 -5.42
C PRO A 58 14.73 19.94 -4.24
N VAL A 59 14.07 20.06 -3.08
CA VAL A 59 14.57 20.79 -1.90
C VAL A 59 14.99 19.88 -0.75
N LEU A 60 14.78 18.57 -0.85
CA LEU A 60 15.25 17.61 0.17
C LEU A 60 16.77 17.47 0.12
N SER A 61 17.40 17.32 1.29
CA SER A 61 18.79 16.87 1.37
C SER A 61 18.90 15.38 0.99
N ASP A 62 20.12 14.90 0.73
CA ASP A 62 20.34 13.49 0.40
C ASP A 62 20.00 12.57 1.58
N GLU A 63 20.34 12.95 2.82
CA GLU A 63 19.92 12.23 4.04
C GLU A 63 18.38 12.17 4.17
N ASP A 64 17.68 13.26 3.84
CA ASP A 64 16.22 13.26 3.84
C ASP A 64 15.65 12.38 2.73
N LEU A 65 16.28 12.32 1.54
CA LEU A 65 15.88 11.44 0.44
C LEU A 65 16.05 9.97 0.82
N GLU A 66 17.18 9.59 1.42
CA GLU A 66 17.44 8.24 1.92
C GLU A 66 16.39 7.81 2.94
N GLN A 67 16.11 8.68 3.93
CA GLN A 67 15.07 8.40 4.93
C GLN A 67 13.68 8.22 4.29
N ARG A 68 13.36 8.98 3.22
CA ARG A 68 12.08 8.85 2.50
C ARG A 68 11.98 7.55 1.72
N ILE A 69 13.08 7.10 1.12
CA ILE A 69 13.16 5.81 0.44
C ILE A 69 12.90 4.67 1.44
N ASP A 70 13.55 4.71 2.60
CA ASP A 70 13.37 3.73 3.67
C ASP A 70 11.92 3.71 4.20
N ASP A 71 11.33 4.89 4.41
CA ASP A 71 9.94 5.02 4.87
C ASP A 71 8.95 4.43 3.85
N LEU A 72 9.15 4.67 2.56
CA LEU A 72 8.33 4.11 1.49
C LEU A 72 8.48 2.58 1.40
N GLU A 73 9.70 2.07 1.54
CA GLU A 73 9.96 0.64 1.54
C GLU A 73 9.29 -0.06 2.74
N ALA A 74 9.34 0.55 3.92
CA ALA A 74 8.66 0.04 5.11
C ALA A 74 7.14 -0.03 4.91
N ASN A 75 6.54 1.02 4.33
CA ASN A 75 5.11 1.05 4.01
C ASN A 75 4.73 0.01 2.96
N GLU A 76 5.52 -0.13 1.88
CA GLU A 76 5.33 -1.16 0.85
C GLU A 76 5.32 -2.57 1.48
N LYS A 77 6.31 -2.88 2.32
CA LYS A 77 6.41 -4.17 3.02
C LYS A 77 5.23 -4.42 3.96
N MET A 78 4.82 -3.42 4.73
CA MET A 78 3.68 -3.52 5.66
C MET A 78 2.39 -3.87 4.90
N ILE A 79 2.06 -3.10 3.86
CA ILE A 79 0.83 -3.30 3.08
C ILE A 79 0.86 -4.67 2.37
N ASN A 80 1.98 -5.03 1.74
CA ASN A 80 2.11 -6.32 1.04
C ASN A 80 1.95 -7.53 1.98
N LYS A 81 2.53 -7.47 3.19
CA LYS A 81 2.42 -8.55 4.18
C LYS A 81 0.98 -8.80 4.62
N ALA A 82 0.19 -7.74 4.72
CA ALA A 82 -1.21 -7.79 5.11
C ALA A 82 -2.15 -8.15 3.96
N TYR A 83 -1.83 -7.72 2.74
CA TYR A 83 -2.69 -7.85 1.58
C TYR A 83 -2.99 -9.32 1.23
N LYS A 84 -1.99 -10.20 1.20
CA LYS A 84 -2.17 -11.63 0.85
C LYS A 84 -3.16 -12.35 1.80
N PRO A 85 -3.00 -12.27 3.13
CA PRO A 85 -3.98 -12.81 4.07
C PRO A 85 -5.39 -12.24 3.90
N LEU A 86 -5.52 -10.92 3.69
CA LEU A 86 -6.82 -10.26 3.57
C LEU A 86 -7.55 -10.70 2.30
N ARG A 87 -6.85 -10.73 1.15
CA ARG A 87 -7.36 -11.24 -0.13
C ARG A 87 -7.83 -12.69 0.00
N LYS A 88 -7.02 -13.58 0.57
CA LYS A 88 -7.39 -15.00 0.72
C LYS A 88 -8.62 -15.18 1.61
N ARG A 89 -8.75 -14.41 2.70
CA ARG A 89 -9.94 -14.47 3.57
C ARG A 89 -11.18 -13.96 2.87
N ALA A 90 -11.05 -12.89 2.09
CA ALA A 90 -12.10 -12.32 1.26
C ALA A 90 -12.63 -13.31 0.21
N GLU A 91 -11.74 -13.93 -0.57
CA GLU A 91 -12.07 -14.93 -1.59
C GLU A 91 -12.81 -16.14 -0.97
N ASN A 92 -12.32 -16.64 0.17
CA ASN A 92 -12.99 -17.73 0.90
C ASN A 92 -14.40 -17.36 1.38
N LYS A 93 -14.63 -16.09 1.72
CA LYS A 93 -15.95 -15.60 2.15
C LYS A 93 -16.89 -15.33 0.99
N LEU A 94 -16.38 -14.92 -0.18
CA LEU A 94 -17.16 -14.87 -1.41
C LEU A 94 -17.77 -16.23 -1.74
N VAL A 95 -16.94 -17.28 -1.70
CA VAL A 95 -17.38 -18.65 -1.96
C VAL A 95 -18.49 -19.07 -0.99
N LYS A 96 -18.39 -18.69 0.29
CA LYS A 96 -19.43 -18.96 1.30
C LYS A 96 -20.67 -18.07 1.16
N ALA A 97 -20.53 -16.78 0.87
CA ALA A 97 -21.68 -15.88 0.69
C ALA A 97 -22.51 -16.30 -0.54
N ALA A 98 -21.84 -16.72 -1.61
CA ALA A 98 -22.46 -17.27 -2.81
C ALA A 98 -23.28 -18.54 -2.53
N SER A 99 -22.95 -19.34 -1.50
CA SER A 99 -23.71 -20.55 -1.18
C SER A 99 -25.00 -20.29 -0.39
N TYR A 100 -25.18 -19.12 0.23
CA TYR A 100 -26.32 -18.85 1.12
C TYR A 100 -27.30 -17.78 0.59
N SER A 101 -26.85 -16.81 -0.22
CA SER A 101 -27.74 -15.79 -0.78
C SER A 101 -27.13 -15.07 -1.99
N PRO A 102 -27.72 -15.17 -3.19
CA PRO A 102 -27.21 -14.53 -4.41
C PRO A 102 -27.13 -13.00 -4.32
N HIS A 103 -28.03 -12.34 -3.59
CA HIS A 103 -27.99 -10.87 -3.42
C HIS A 103 -26.85 -10.42 -2.52
N ARG A 104 -26.48 -11.23 -1.51
CA ARG A 104 -25.33 -10.96 -0.64
C ARG A 104 -24.01 -11.15 -1.36
N ARG A 105 -23.97 -12.03 -2.36
CA ARG A 105 -22.78 -12.23 -3.20
C ARG A 105 -22.38 -10.94 -3.92
N GLY A 106 -23.34 -10.22 -4.52
CA GLY A 106 -23.04 -8.99 -5.26
C GLY A 106 -22.45 -7.88 -4.40
N GLU A 107 -22.96 -7.68 -3.18
CA GLU A 107 -22.43 -6.69 -2.25
C GLU A 107 -21.00 -7.05 -1.81
N VAL A 108 -20.76 -8.32 -1.50
CA VAL A 108 -19.42 -8.80 -1.13
C VAL A 108 -18.45 -8.70 -2.31
N GLU A 109 -18.85 -9.05 -3.53
CA GLU A 109 -18.02 -8.88 -4.74
C GLU A 109 -17.69 -7.40 -4.98
N SER A 110 -18.65 -6.49 -4.81
CA SER A 110 -18.45 -5.05 -4.97
C SER A 110 -17.43 -4.49 -3.98
N VAL A 111 -17.59 -4.77 -2.68
CA VAL A 111 -16.67 -4.29 -1.63
C VAL A 111 -15.26 -4.85 -1.85
N LEU A 112 -15.15 -6.10 -2.29
CA LEU A 112 -13.86 -6.73 -2.54
C LEU A 112 -13.17 -6.21 -3.80
N ASN A 113 -13.90 -6.03 -4.89
CA ASN A 113 -13.33 -5.42 -6.09
C ASN A 113 -12.87 -3.98 -5.82
N HIS A 114 -13.64 -3.24 -5.00
CA HIS A 114 -13.24 -1.90 -4.56
C HIS A 114 -11.92 -1.95 -3.76
N PHE A 115 -11.82 -2.85 -2.78
CA PHE A 115 -10.61 -3.03 -2.00
C PHE A 115 -9.39 -3.42 -2.86
N LEU A 116 -9.52 -4.46 -3.69
CA LEU A 116 -8.41 -4.99 -4.48
C LEU A 116 -7.90 -3.95 -5.49
N SER A 117 -8.81 -3.20 -6.14
CA SER A 117 -8.42 -2.16 -7.10
C SER A 117 -7.66 -1.00 -6.43
N HIS A 118 -8.16 -0.48 -5.31
CA HIS A 118 -7.55 0.69 -4.65
C HIS A 118 -6.25 0.34 -3.93
N SER A 119 -6.17 -0.82 -3.28
CA SER A 119 -4.94 -1.25 -2.61
C SER A 119 -3.81 -1.59 -3.58
N TYR A 120 -4.12 -2.20 -4.73
CA TYR A 120 -3.11 -2.48 -5.75
C TYR A 120 -2.52 -1.18 -6.30
N SER A 121 -3.37 -0.21 -6.66
CA SER A 121 -2.91 1.09 -7.14
C SER A 121 -2.04 1.84 -6.14
N ILE A 122 -2.32 1.77 -4.83
CA ILE A 122 -1.47 2.42 -3.82
C ILE A 122 -0.06 1.81 -3.79
N VAL A 123 0.05 0.48 -3.86
CA VAL A 123 1.34 -0.22 -3.83
C VAL A 123 2.17 0.15 -5.07
N GLU A 124 1.55 0.20 -6.24
CA GLU A 124 2.22 0.60 -7.49
C GLU A 124 2.73 2.05 -7.41
N ILE A 125 1.87 3.00 -7.01
CA ILE A 125 2.25 4.42 -6.94
C ILE A 125 3.38 4.64 -5.91
N MET A 126 3.35 3.94 -4.76
CA MET A 126 4.44 4.00 -3.79
C MET A 126 5.75 3.48 -4.37
N ARG A 127 5.71 2.34 -5.08
CA ARG A 127 6.89 1.74 -5.69
C ARG A 127 7.49 2.67 -6.75
N ASP A 128 6.67 3.22 -7.62
CA ASP A 128 7.12 4.16 -8.66
C ASP A 128 7.72 5.42 -8.05
N THR A 129 7.10 5.96 -6.98
CA THR A 129 7.63 7.11 -6.25
C THR A 129 8.98 6.78 -5.61
N ARG A 130 9.12 5.61 -4.97
CA ARG A 130 10.38 5.16 -4.37
C ARG A 130 11.48 5.06 -5.43
N MET A 131 11.18 4.46 -6.58
CA MET A 131 12.15 4.37 -7.69
C MET A 131 12.57 5.75 -8.20
N ALA A 132 11.63 6.69 -8.33
CA ALA A 132 11.95 8.07 -8.71
C ALA A 132 12.92 8.73 -7.70
N LEU A 133 12.72 8.53 -6.39
CA LEU A 133 13.64 9.06 -5.37
C LEU A 133 15.02 8.42 -5.46
N VAL A 134 15.11 7.10 -5.65
CA VAL A 134 16.38 6.39 -5.83
C VAL A 134 17.13 6.94 -7.05
N CYS A 135 16.43 7.18 -8.17
CA CYS A 135 17.03 7.79 -9.35
C CYS A 135 17.60 9.18 -9.05
N VAL A 136 16.82 10.05 -8.38
CA VAL A 136 17.26 11.41 -8.02
C VAL A 136 18.46 11.39 -7.08
N LEU A 137 18.43 10.55 -6.04
CA LEU A 137 19.55 10.39 -5.11
C LEU A 137 20.80 9.90 -5.84
N SER A 138 20.65 8.89 -6.70
CA SER A 138 21.74 8.35 -7.51
C SER A 138 22.34 9.42 -8.42
N GLU A 139 21.52 10.29 -9.02
CA GLU A 139 22.00 11.39 -9.86
C GLU A 139 22.78 12.44 -9.09
N ARG A 140 22.34 12.78 -7.87
CA ARG A 140 23.04 13.74 -7.00
C ARG A 140 24.35 13.21 -6.45
N GLN A 141 24.40 11.90 -6.20
CA GLN A 141 25.58 11.22 -5.70
C GLN A 141 26.57 10.79 -6.80
N LYS A 142 26.35 11.13 -8.08
CA LYS A 142 27.24 10.75 -9.21
C LYS A 142 28.71 11.17 -9.06
N ASP A 143 29.01 12.16 -8.21
CA ASP A 143 30.38 12.60 -7.88
C ASP A 143 30.99 11.86 -6.67
N HIS A 144 30.26 10.94 -6.05
CA HIS A 144 30.68 10.08 -4.96
C HIS A 144 30.61 8.59 -5.37
N PRO A 145 31.51 7.72 -4.90
CA PRO A 145 31.52 6.31 -5.28
C PRO A 145 30.20 5.63 -4.90
N PRO A 146 29.72 4.66 -5.71
CA PRO A 146 28.34 4.19 -5.65
C PRO A 146 28.02 3.55 -4.28
N VAL A 147 26.99 4.07 -3.63
CA VAL A 147 26.33 3.38 -2.51
C VAL A 147 25.60 2.19 -3.12
N ALA A 148 26.09 0.98 -2.79
CA ALA A 148 25.51 -0.34 -3.09
C ALA A 148 24.46 -0.35 -4.23
N THR A 149 24.96 -0.44 -5.46
CA THR A 149 24.17 -0.65 -6.67
C THR A 149 23.16 -1.80 -6.49
N PHE A 150 21.91 -1.55 -6.87
CA PHE A 150 20.98 -2.62 -7.25
C PHE A 150 21.71 -3.62 -8.16
N ARG A 151 21.67 -4.90 -7.82
CA ARG A 151 22.26 -5.94 -8.65
C ARG A 151 21.32 -6.21 -9.81
N GLU A 152 21.81 -6.00 -11.02
CA GLU A 152 21.20 -6.52 -12.25
C GLU A 152 21.00 -8.03 -12.07
N GLY A 153 19.75 -8.48 -11.96
CA GLY A 153 19.41 -9.88 -11.69
C GLY A 153 18.27 -10.10 -10.68
N ASP A 154 17.78 -9.06 -10.01
CA ASP A 154 16.56 -9.19 -9.19
C ASP A 154 15.35 -9.44 -10.11
N ASN A 155 15.00 -10.72 -10.24
CA ASN A 155 13.90 -11.19 -11.06
C ASN A 155 12.58 -10.72 -10.44
N PHE A 156 11.91 -9.77 -11.10
CA PHE A 156 10.63 -9.21 -10.64
C PHE A 156 9.54 -10.29 -10.45
N ASP A 157 9.63 -11.38 -11.21
CA ASP A 157 8.68 -12.49 -11.15
C ASP A 157 8.94 -13.44 -9.96
N GLU A 158 10.20 -13.62 -9.54
CA GLU A 158 10.51 -14.51 -8.40
C GLU A 158 10.12 -13.91 -7.05
N VAL A 159 10.06 -12.57 -6.93
CA VAL A 159 9.54 -11.90 -5.73
C VAL A 159 8.03 -12.13 -5.57
N PHE A 160 7.29 -12.33 -6.66
CA PHE A 160 5.85 -12.58 -6.59
C PHE A 160 5.52 -14.04 -6.22
N ASP A 161 6.32 -14.99 -6.72
CA ASP A 161 6.15 -16.43 -6.51
C ASP A 161 6.80 -16.96 -5.21
N SER A 162 7.73 -16.22 -4.61
CA SER A 162 8.33 -16.56 -3.30
C SER A 162 7.66 -15.86 -2.09
N LEU A 163 6.63 -15.03 -2.32
CA LEU A 163 5.73 -14.50 -1.29
C LEU A 163 4.47 -15.37 -1.15
#